data_AF-A0A2T4JGI1-F1
#
_entry.id   AF-A0A2T4JGI1-F1
#
_cell.length_a   1.000
_cell.length_b   1.000
_cell.length_c   1.000
_cell.angle_alpha   90.00
_cell.angle_beta   90.00
_cell.angle_gamma   90.00
#
_symmetry.space_group_name_H-M   'P 1'
#
loop_
_entity.id
_entity.type
_entity.pdbx_description
1 polymer ?
#
loop_
_entity_poly.entity_id
_entity_poly.type
_entity_poly.pdbx_seq_one_letter_code
_entity_poly.pdbx_strand_id
1 'polypeptide(L)'
;MNPPPPDPAPPDLAADMAAILAHALADRAAGQGALPDLLGLEGADLARLAARFWRGPPLPDLDRPLAPPPPDQAAIALMIQWRGGSVSAESGWLAQILARRAMEGGHLWEDLGL
;
A
#
# COMPACT_ATOMS: atom_id res chain seq x y z
N MET A 1 12.12 26.77 29.85
CA MET A 1 11.10 25.94 29.16
C MET A 1 11.50 25.90 27.71
N ASN A 2 11.95 24.76 27.18
CA ASN A 2 12.28 24.66 25.76
C ASN A 2 10.98 24.74 24.94
N PRO A 3 10.99 25.38 23.76
CA PRO A 3 9.83 25.32 22.88
C PRO A 3 9.55 23.86 22.52
N PRO A 4 8.26 23.50 22.32
CA PRO A 4 7.92 22.18 21.82
C PRO A 4 8.64 21.94 20.47
N PRO A 5 9.02 20.69 20.17
CA PRO A 5 9.55 20.37 18.85
C PRO A 5 8.55 20.81 17.77
N PRO A 6 9.02 21.24 16.59
CA PRO A 6 8.12 21.59 15.50
C PRO A 6 7.24 20.39 15.14
N ASP A 7 6.01 20.64 14.71
CA ASP A 7 5.17 19.61 14.12
C ASP A 7 5.93 18.92 12.98
N PRO A 8 5.77 17.58 12.82
CA PRO A 8 6.35 16.90 11.68
C PRO A 8 5.84 17.56 10.39
N ALA A 9 6.71 17.59 9.37
CA ALA A 9 6.29 18.06 8.06
C ALA A 9 5.04 17.28 7.60
N PRO A 10 4.11 17.94 6.89
CA PRO A 10 2.93 17.25 6.39
C PRO A 10 3.36 16.06 5.51
N PRO A 11 2.61 14.95 5.53
CA PRO A 11 2.95 13.76 4.77
C PRO A 11 3.07 14.07 3.27
N ASP A 12 4.17 13.64 2.67
CA ASP A 12 4.37 13.70 1.22
C ASP A 12 3.84 12.40 0.60
N LEU A 13 2.56 12.42 0.24
CA LEU A 13 1.87 11.27 -0.35
C LEU A 13 2.63 10.68 -1.55
N ALA A 14 3.32 11.51 -2.35
CA ALA A 14 4.06 11.02 -3.49
C ALA A 14 5.31 10.23 -3.07
N ALA A 15 6.05 10.75 -2.10
CA ALA A 15 7.19 10.05 -1.52
C ALA A 15 6.77 8.75 -0.81
N ASP A 16 5.67 8.78 -0.05
CA ASP A 16 5.14 7.62 0.67
C ASP A 16 4.71 6.51 -0.29
N MET A 17 3.94 6.85 -1.33
CA MET A 17 3.51 5.89 -2.35
C MET A 17 4.70 5.31 -3.14
N ALA A 18 5.71 6.14 -3.44
CA ALA A 18 6.93 5.67 -4.09
C ALA A 18 7.72 4.71 -3.18
N ALA A 19 7.79 4.99 -1.88
CA ALA A 19 8.45 4.12 -0.90
C ALA A 19 7.74 2.76 -0.78
N ILE A 20 6.41 2.76 -0.73
CA ILE A 20 5.59 1.53 -0.73
C ILE A 20 5.89 0.67 -1.99
N LEU A 21 5.91 1.29 -3.18
CA LEU A 21 6.27 0.60 -4.42
C LEU A 21 7.69 0.04 -4.37
N ALA A 22 8.67 0.82 -3.91
CA ALA A 22 10.06 0.39 -3.81
C ALA A 22 10.19 -0.83 -2.88
N HIS A 23 9.45 -0.83 -1.76
CA HIS A 23 9.45 -1.95 -0.83
C HIS A 23 8.84 -3.21 -1.43
N ALA A 24 7.67 -3.11 -2.09
CA ALA A 24 7.06 -4.25 -2.77
C ALA A 24 7.92 -4.80 -3.93
N LEU A 25 8.65 -3.93 -4.63
CA LEU A 25 9.63 -4.36 -5.64
C LEU A 25 10.81 -5.13 -5.03
N ALA A 26 11.26 -4.75 -3.83
CA ALA A 26 12.27 -5.48 -3.09
C ALA A 26 11.75 -6.85 -2.63
N ASP A 27 10.53 -6.91 -2.08
CA ASP A 27 9.85 -8.16 -1.69
C ASP A 27 9.71 -9.11 -2.90
N ARG A 28 9.30 -8.56 -4.05
CA ARG A 28 9.24 -9.30 -5.32
C ARG A 28 10.62 -9.81 -5.73
N ALA A 29 11.66 -8.97 -5.68
CA ALA A 29 13.02 -9.38 -6.04
C ALA A 29 13.57 -10.48 -5.10
N ALA A 30 13.10 -10.51 -3.85
CA ALA A 30 13.37 -11.58 -2.88
C ALA A 30 12.47 -12.82 -3.06
N GLY A 31 11.65 -12.88 -4.12
CA GLY A 31 10.82 -14.03 -4.45
C GLY A 31 9.57 -14.21 -3.58
N GLN A 32 9.12 -13.15 -2.89
CA GLN A 32 7.97 -13.23 -1.98
C GLN A 32 6.59 -13.24 -2.68
N GLY A 33 6.56 -13.06 -4.00
CA GLY A 33 5.32 -13.09 -4.79
C GLY A 33 5.38 -12.18 -6.02
N ALA A 34 4.29 -12.18 -6.79
CA ALA A 34 4.09 -11.23 -7.88
C ALA A 34 3.65 -9.87 -7.33
N LEU A 35 3.96 -8.79 -8.07
CA LEU A 35 3.66 -7.43 -7.60
C LEU A 35 2.17 -7.17 -7.29
N PRO A 36 1.19 -7.66 -8.09
CA PRO A 36 -0.23 -7.56 -7.74
C PRO A 36 -0.57 -8.13 -6.37
N ASP A 37 -0.10 -9.35 -6.07
CA ASP A 37 -0.41 -10.05 -4.82
C ASP A 37 0.26 -9.42 -3.60
N LEU A 38 1.45 -8.82 -3.77
CA LEU A 38 2.17 -8.12 -2.71
C LEU A 38 1.49 -6.80 -2.31
N LEU A 39 0.83 -6.13 -3.25
CA LEU A 39 0.16 -4.85 -3.00
C LEU A 39 -1.37 -4.95 -2.89
N GLY A 40 -1.95 -6.11 -3.23
CA GLY A 40 -3.41 -6.28 -3.27
C GLY A 40 -4.08 -5.44 -4.35
N LEU A 41 -3.37 -5.15 -5.45
CA LEU A 41 -3.82 -4.28 -6.55
C LEU A 41 -3.73 -4.99 -7.89
N GLU A 42 -4.74 -4.78 -8.72
CA GLU A 42 -4.72 -5.22 -10.12
C GLU A 42 -3.65 -4.48 -10.92
N GLY A 43 -3.12 -5.11 -11.97
CA GLY A 43 -2.10 -4.51 -12.83
C GLY A 43 -2.48 -3.15 -13.43
N ALA A 44 -3.76 -2.94 -13.75
CA ALA A 44 -4.25 -1.66 -14.24
C ALA A 44 -4.14 -0.55 -13.19
N ASP A 45 -4.41 -0.86 -11.92
CA ASP A 45 -4.27 0.10 -10.82
C ASP A 45 -2.82 0.35 -10.47
N LEU A 46 -1.96 -0.68 -10.51
CA LEU A 46 -0.52 -0.52 -10.38
C LEU A 46 0.06 0.40 -11.47
N ALA A 47 -0.38 0.24 -12.71
CA ALA A 47 0.04 1.11 -13.81
C ALA A 47 -0.37 2.58 -13.57
N ARG A 48 -1.60 2.81 -13.09
CA ARG A 48 -2.12 4.15 -12.78
C ARG A 48 -1.41 4.78 -11.58
N LEU A 49 -1.11 3.99 -10.55
CA LEU A 49 -0.36 4.40 -9.37
C LEU A 49 1.07 4.78 -9.77
N ALA A 50 1.73 3.95 -10.57
CA ALA A 50 3.09 4.20 -11.05
C ALA A 50 3.17 5.48 -11.90
N ALA A 51 2.20 5.70 -12.79
CA ALA A 51 2.17 6.91 -13.62
C ALA A 51 2.12 8.21 -12.79
N ARG A 52 1.52 8.17 -11.59
CA ARG A 52 1.44 9.31 -10.67
C ARG A 52 2.68 9.45 -9.79
N PHE A 53 3.09 8.37 -9.14
CA PHE A 53 4.00 8.43 -7.99
C PHE A 53 5.37 7.79 -8.22
N TRP A 54 5.55 6.99 -9.26
CA TRP A 54 6.79 6.28 -9.51
C TRP A 54 7.67 7.01 -10.52
N ARG A 55 8.96 7.14 -10.18
CA ARG A 55 10.00 7.70 -11.07
C ARG A 55 11.10 6.69 -11.43
N GLY A 56 10.92 5.43 -11.02
CA GLY A 56 11.87 4.35 -11.29
C GLY A 56 11.56 3.60 -12.59
N PRO A 57 12.15 2.39 -12.77
CA PRO A 57 11.92 1.54 -13.93
C PRO A 57 10.47 1.09 -14.09
N PRO A 58 10.04 0.62 -15.27
CA PRO A 58 8.70 0.07 -15.47
C PRO A 58 8.37 -1.03 -14.46
N LEU A 59 7.13 -1.03 -13.97
CA LEU A 59 6.69 -2.05 -13.02
C LEU A 59 6.57 -3.42 -13.71
N PRO A 60 7.05 -4.50 -13.07
CA PRO A 60 6.88 -5.86 -13.56
C PRO A 60 5.48 -6.41 -13.25
N ASP A 61 5.14 -7.56 -13.84
CA ASP A 61 3.97 -8.38 -13.53
C ASP A 61 2.60 -7.71 -13.71
N LEU A 62 2.52 -6.61 -14.46
CA LEU A 62 1.25 -5.89 -14.69
C LEU A 62 0.20 -6.71 -15.45
N ASP A 63 0.61 -7.81 -16.09
CA ASP A 63 -0.24 -8.79 -16.77
C ASP A 63 -0.65 -9.98 -15.89
N ARG A 64 -0.07 -10.10 -14.68
CA ARG A 64 -0.45 -11.16 -13.74
C ARG A 64 -1.79 -10.82 -13.09
N PRO A 65 -2.74 -11.77 -13.03
CA PRO A 65 -3.98 -11.56 -12.30
C PRO A 65 -3.71 -11.48 -10.80
N LEU A 66 -4.44 -10.60 -10.11
CA LEU A 66 -4.46 -10.57 -8.65
C LEU A 66 -5.20 -11.81 -8.12
N ALA A 67 -4.62 -12.50 -7.14
CA ALA A 67 -5.34 -13.56 -6.43
C ALA A 67 -6.52 -12.96 -5.63
N PRO A 68 -7.68 -13.64 -5.59
CA PRO A 68 -8.81 -13.17 -4.78
C PRO A 68 -8.40 -12.98 -3.33
N PRO A 69 -8.64 -11.79 -2.73
CA PRO A 69 -8.28 -11.54 -1.34
C PRO A 69 -9.12 -12.40 -0.39
N PRO A 70 -8.56 -12.85 0.74
CA PRO A 70 -9.36 -13.50 1.78
C PRO A 70 -10.41 -12.54 2.34
N PRO A 71 -11.53 -13.05 2.91
CA PRO A 71 -12.62 -12.21 3.42
C PRO A 71 -12.16 -11.13 4.41
N ASP A 72 -11.21 -11.47 5.29
CA ASP A 72 -10.70 -10.55 6.32
C ASP A 72 -9.95 -9.36 5.72
N GLN A 73 -9.13 -9.60 4.67
CA GLN A 73 -8.45 -8.54 3.94
C GLN A 73 -9.48 -7.58 3.30
N ALA A 74 -10.53 -8.13 2.66
CA ALA A 74 -11.57 -7.31 2.04
C ALA A 74 -12.33 -6.48 3.09
N ALA A 75 -12.62 -7.04 4.26
CA ALA A 75 -13.25 -6.34 5.37
C ALA A 75 -12.37 -5.20 5.91
N ILE A 76 -11.06 -5.43 6.07
CA ILE A 76 -10.11 -4.40 6.52
C ILE A 76 -10.05 -3.24 5.52
N ALA A 77 -9.94 -3.53 4.22
CA ALA A 77 -9.91 -2.50 3.19
C ALA A 77 -11.19 -1.64 3.21
N LEU A 78 -12.36 -2.28 3.35
CA LEU A 78 -13.65 -1.59 3.45
C LEU A 78 -13.71 -0.69 4.70
N MET A 79 -13.26 -1.17 5.86
CA MET A 79 -13.22 -0.38 7.09
C MET A 79 -12.30 0.84 6.97
N ILE A 80 -11.12 0.69 6.35
CA ILE A 80 -10.19 1.80 6.11
C ILE A 80 -10.82 2.84 5.18
N GLN A 81 -11.45 2.41 4.09
CA GLN A 81 -12.14 3.32 3.16
C GLN A 81 -13.27 4.09 3.85
N TRP A 82 -14.10 3.39 4.63
CA TRP A 82 -15.21 4.02 5.33
C TRP A 82 -14.75 5.06 6.35
N ARG A 83 -13.68 4.76 7.11
CA ARG A 83 -13.10 5.69 8.10
C ARG A 83 -12.31 6.82 7.47
N GLY A 84 -11.68 6.58 6.32
CA GLY A 84 -10.87 7.58 5.60
C GLY A 84 -11.68 8.72 5.02
N GLY A 85 -12.99 8.54 4.79
CA GLY A 85 -13.91 9.61 4.34
C GLY A 85 -13.61 10.17 2.94
N SER A 86 -12.64 9.59 2.23
CA SER A 86 -12.24 9.95 0.87
C SER A 86 -12.60 8.81 -0.08
N VAL A 87 -13.01 9.19 -1.30
CA VAL A 87 -13.37 8.26 -2.38
C VAL A 87 -12.42 8.39 -3.57
N SER A 88 -11.21 8.91 -3.35
CA SER A 88 -10.20 9.03 -4.42
C SER A 88 -9.58 7.66 -4.74
N ALA A 89 -9.06 7.52 -5.96
CA ALA A 89 -8.34 6.31 -6.36
C ALA A 89 -7.14 6.05 -5.44
N GLU A 90 -6.42 7.11 -5.06
CA GLU A 90 -5.29 7.05 -4.14
C GLU A 90 -5.68 6.48 -2.78
N SER A 91 -6.81 6.93 -2.22
CA SER A 91 -7.33 6.40 -0.95
C SER A 91 -7.77 4.95 -1.06
N GLY A 92 -8.37 4.56 -2.19
CA GLY A 92 -8.73 3.18 -2.48
C GLY A 92 -7.50 2.27 -2.58
N TRP A 93 -6.47 2.71 -3.32
CA TRP A 93 -5.21 1.97 -3.44
C TRP A 93 -4.53 1.80 -2.09
N LEU A 94 -4.44 2.88 -1.30
CA LEU A 94 -3.82 2.81 0.02
C LEU A 94 -4.56 1.85 0.95
N ALA A 95 -5.90 1.87 0.95
CA ALA A 95 -6.70 0.95 1.76
C ALA A 95 -6.46 -0.52 1.39
N GLN A 96 -6.38 -0.83 0.09
CA GLN A 96 -6.09 -2.19 -0.39
C GLN A 96 -4.69 -2.65 0.02
N ILE A 97 -3.69 -1.78 -0.14
CA ILE A 97 -2.30 -2.04 0.24
C ILE A 97 -2.20 -2.31 1.74
N LEU A 98 -2.77 -1.41 2.56
CA LEU A 98 -2.75 -1.55 4.02
C LEU A 98 -3.44 -2.83 4.48
N ALA A 99 -4.60 -3.15 3.89
CA ALA A 99 -5.30 -4.38 4.20
C ALA A 99 -4.48 -5.63 3.83
N ARG A 100 -3.83 -5.63 2.65
CA ARG A 100 -2.99 -6.75 2.22
C ARG A 100 -1.81 -6.95 3.16
N ARG A 101 -1.12 -5.87 3.52
CA ARG A 101 0.06 -5.93 4.42
C ARG A 101 -0.33 -6.27 5.86
N ALA A 102 -1.52 -5.89 6.30
CA ALA A 102 -2.06 -6.32 7.60
C ALA A 102 -2.24 -7.85 7.71
N MET A 103 -2.31 -8.58 6.58
CA MET A 103 -2.36 -10.04 6.55
C MET A 103 -0.98 -10.72 6.60
N GLU A 104 0.13 -9.98 6.51
CA GLU A 104 1.49 -10.55 6.58
C GLU A 104 1.87 -10.88 8.02
N GLY A 105 2.53 -12.02 8.28
CA GLY A 105 2.82 -12.55 9.63
C GLY A 105 3.77 -11.73 10.53
N GLY A 106 4.00 -10.46 10.21
CA GLY A 106 4.56 -9.43 11.08
C GLY A 106 3.55 -8.31 11.17
N HIS A 107 2.55 -8.51 12.02
CA HIS A 107 1.35 -7.71 12.02
C HIS A 107 1.61 -6.34 12.66
N LEU A 108 1.51 -5.27 11.86
CA LEU A 108 1.55 -3.89 12.37
C LEU A 108 0.55 -3.68 13.54
N TRP A 109 -0.53 -4.46 13.58
CA TRP A 109 -1.51 -4.42 14.65
C TRP A 109 -1.04 -5.10 15.96
N GLU A 110 -0.20 -6.14 15.89
CA GLU A 110 0.48 -6.70 17.08
C GLU A 110 1.44 -5.66 17.68
N ASP A 111 2.19 -4.93 16.84
CA ASP A 111 3.08 -3.84 17.28
C ASP A 111 2.33 -2.62 17.83
N LEU A 112 1.07 -2.42 17.40
CA LEU A 112 0.17 -1.37 17.90
C LEU A 112 -0.62 -1.79 19.14
N GLY A 113 -0.51 -3.05 19.58
CA GLY A 113 -1.20 -3.58 20.77
C GLY A 113 -2.71 -3.73 20.61
N LEU A 114 -3.18 -4.00 19.38
CA LEU A 114 -4.58 -4.35 19.10
C LEU A 114 -4.83 -5.87 19.23
#